data_AF-A0A435GZB5-F1
#
_entry.id   AF-A0A435GZB5-F1
#
_cell.length_a   1.000
_cell.length_b   1.000
_cell.length_c   1.000
_cell.angle_alpha   90.00
_cell.angle_beta   90.00
_cell.angle_gamma   90.00
#
_symmetry.space_group_name_H-M   'P 1'
#
loop_
_entity.id
_entity.type
_entity.pdbx_description
1 polymer ?
#
loop_
_entity_poly.entity_id
_entity_poly.type
_entity_poly.pdbx_seq_one_letter_code
_entity_poly.pdbx_strand_id
1 'polypeptide(L)'
;MRKFLSTLAIAAAASTCFGSMQVRAETPNPFKCEPGEKYVMNVMVSGVEYWFPVYEMFKQAGQQFGCETAYTGTPEYDVNKQIATFDQALAQKPAGILVHPMNSDPFIEPINRAIEQGTAVVTFAADSPNSKRVSYITSDNNAEGTYAADAVAKAMDGKGEYAVLE
;
A
#
# COMPACT_ATOMS: atom_id res chain seq x y z
N MET A 1 61.07 19.65 62.78
CA MET A 1 61.40 21.07 63.06
C MET A 1 60.81 21.94 61.97
N ARG A 2 59.96 22.90 62.37
CA ARG A 2 59.68 24.22 61.77
C ARG A 2 59.48 24.32 60.23
N LYS A 3 58.23 24.59 59.80
CA LYS A 3 57.70 25.91 59.29
C LYS A 3 57.96 26.08 57.76
N PHE A 4 57.12 26.64 56.88
CA PHE A 4 55.96 27.53 56.93
C PHE A 4 55.37 27.69 55.49
N LEU A 5 54.05 27.99 55.37
CA LEU A 5 53.37 28.92 54.43
C LEU A 5 53.43 28.69 52.90
N SER A 6 52.31 28.33 52.24
CA SER A 6 51.36 29.20 51.45
C SER A 6 52.01 29.85 50.21
N THR A 7 51.48 29.80 48.97
CA THR A 7 50.18 30.34 48.49
C THR A 7 50.07 30.13 46.94
N LEU A 8 48.85 30.23 46.38
CA LEU A 8 48.44 30.51 44.97
C LEU A 8 48.77 29.44 43.88
N ALA A 9 47.83 28.72 43.24
CA ALA A 9 46.62 29.06 42.47
C ALA A 9 46.87 29.39 40.96
N ILE A 10 46.44 28.42 40.13
CA ILE A 10 45.78 28.50 38.80
C ILE A 10 46.63 28.87 37.57
N ALA A 11 46.74 27.91 36.64
CA ALA A 11 46.79 28.17 35.20
C ALA A 11 46.23 26.99 34.38
N ALA A 12 45.02 27.20 33.86
CA ALA A 12 44.39 26.70 32.63
C ALA A 12 44.68 25.27 32.13
N ALA A 13 43.76 24.33 32.39
CA ALA A 13 43.56 23.17 31.54
C ALA A 13 42.69 23.57 30.34
N ALA A 14 43.23 23.50 29.13
CA ALA A 14 42.50 23.70 27.90
C ALA A 14 41.54 22.51 27.66
N SER A 15 40.26 22.69 28.00
CA SER A 15 39.20 21.77 27.60
C SER A 15 38.88 21.98 26.12
N THR A 16 39.42 21.10 25.27
CA THR A 16 38.96 20.93 23.89
C THR A 16 37.52 20.42 23.91
N CYS A 17 36.56 21.31 23.64
CA CYS A 17 35.18 20.96 23.36
C CYS A 17 35.11 20.19 22.03
N PHE A 18 35.15 18.87 22.09
CA PHE A 18 34.55 18.03 21.06
C PHE A 18 33.04 18.22 21.15
N GLY A 19 32.51 19.15 20.36
CA GLY A 19 31.08 19.27 20.13
C GLY A 19 30.60 17.98 19.46
N SER A 20 29.91 17.14 20.23
CA SER A 20 29.15 16.01 19.70
C SER A 20 28.08 16.56 18.76
N MET A 21 28.32 16.41 17.46
CA MET A 21 27.30 16.57 16.45
C MET A 21 26.30 15.43 16.67
N GLN A 22 25.31 15.66 17.53
CA GLN A 22 24.17 14.77 17.69
C GLN A 22 23.42 14.79 16.36
N VAL A 23 23.67 13.77 15.52
CA VAL A 23 22.77 13.41 14.43
C VAL A 23 21.42 13.13 15.07
N ARG A 24 20.51 14.09 14.96
CA ARG A 24 19.12 13.90 15.38
C ARG A 24 18.56 12.85 14.43
N ALA A 25 18.32 11.65 14.93
CA ALA A 25 17.56 10.64 14.21
C ALA A 25 16.23 11.31 13.81
N GLU A 26 16.00 11.46 12.51
CA GLU A 26 14.69 11.87 12.00
C GLU A 26 13.68 10.85 12.50
N THR A 27 12.61 11.34 13.12
CA THR A 27 11.48 10.51 13.48
C THR A 27 10.99 9.83 12.19
N PRO A 28 10.83 8.49 12.15
CA PRO A 28 10.36 7.82 10.94
C PRO A 28 9.06 8.44 10.48
N ASN A 29 9.04 8.99 9.26
CA ASN A 29 7.82 9.50 8.68
C ASN A 29 6.94 8.28 8.31
N PRO A 30 5.76 8.11 8.92
CA PRO A 30 4.91 6.94 8.66
C PRO A 30 4.41 6.85 7.21
N PHE A 31 4.64 7.90 6.42
CA PHE A 31 4.29 8.00 5.01
C PHE A 31 5.52 7.98 4.08
N LYS A 32 6.67 7.48 4.55
CA LYS A 32 7.84 7.26 3.70
C LYS A 32 8.24 5.79 3.74
N CYS A 33 8.49 5.25 2.57
CA CYS A 33 9.00 3.90 2.39
C CYS A 33 10.49 3.83 2.69
N GLU A 34 10.93 2.70 3.23
CA GLU A 34 12.36 2.41 3.34
C GLU A 34 12.99 2.16 1.96
N PRO A 35 14.29 2.39 1.76
CA PRO A 35 14.95 2.13 0.48
C PRO A 35 14.77 0.66 0.04
N GLY A 36 14.21 0.47 -1.16
CA GLY A 36 13.93 -0.85 -1.73
C GLY A 36 12.61 -1.48 -1.27
N GLU A 37 11.81 -0.77 -0.47
CA GLU A 37 10.48 -1.22 -0.07
C GLU A 37 9.53 -1.24 -1.28
N LYS A 38 9.05 -2.44 -1.62
CA LYS A 38 8.30 -2.70 -2.85
C LYS A 38 6.84 -3.01 -2.58
N TYR A 39 5.96 -2.37 -3.35
CA TYR A 39 4.53 -2.65 -3.39
C TYR A 39 4.12 -3.13 -4.78
N VAL A 40 3.24 -4.14 -4.83
CA VAL A 40 2.81 -4.75 -6.09
C VAL A 40 1.31 -4.58 -6.28
N MET A 41 0.89 -4.13 -7.46
CA MET A 41 -0.49 -4.20 -7.91
C MET A 41 -0.72 -5.51 -8.66
N ASN A 42 -1.77 -6.25 -8.32
CA ASN A 42 -2.16 -7.50 -8.99
C ASN A 42 -3.63 -7.43 -9.44
N VAL A 43 -3.88 -7.60 -10.74
CA VAL A 43 -5.23 -7.47 -11.30
C VAL A 43 -5.59 -8.58 -12.29
N MET A 44 -6.88 -8.69 -12.59
CA MET A 44 -7.41 -9.53 -13.65
C MET A 44 -7.42 -8.79 -15.00
N VAL A 45 -7.39 -9.54 -16.11
CA VAL A 45 -7.46 -9.00 -17.48
C VAL A 45 -6.55 -7.77 -17.64
N SER A 46 -5.29 -7.91 -17.29
CA SER A 46 -4.34 -6.81 -17.04
C SER A 46 -4.10 -5.87 -18.23
N GLY A 47 -4.55 -6.24 -19.43
CA GLY A 47 -4.48 -5.39 -20.62
C GLY A 47 -5.66 -4.43 -20.80
N VAL A 48 -6.73 -4.50 -20.00
CA VAL A 48 -7.89 -3.62 -20.16
C VAL A 48 -7.57 -2.18 -19.72
N GLU A 49 -8.06 -1.21 -20.48
CA GLU A 49 -7.77 0.23 -20.30
C GLU A 49 -8.17 0.76 -18.92
N TYR A 50 -9.13 0.11 -18.24
CA TYR A 50 -9.53 0.45 -16.88
C TYR A 50 -8.33 0.54 -15.92
N TRP A 51 -7.33 -0.34 -16.06
CA TRP A 51 -6.18 -0.38 -15.16
C TRP A 51 -5.12 0.69 -15.43
N PHE A 52 -5.12 1.32 -16.61
CA PHE A 52 -4.07 2.26 -16.98
C PHE A 52 -4.02 3.48 -16.06
N PRO A 53 -5.13 4.22 -15.83
CA PRO A 53 -5.12 5.32 -14.89
C PRO A 53 -4.92 4.85 -13.44
N VAL A 54 -5.44 3.67 -13.08
CA VAL A 54 -5.29 3.10 -11.73
C VAL A 54 -3.82 2.84 -11.41
N TYR A 55 -3.09 2.20 -12.33
CA TYR A 55 -1.66 1.94 -12.16
C TYR A 55 -0.83 3.23 -12.23
N GLU A 56 -1.24 4.20 -13.04
CA GLU A 56 -0.56 5.50 -13.09
C GLU A 56 -0.61 6.20 -11.73
N MET A 57 -1.79 6.25 -11.08
CA MET A 57 -1.91 6.82 -9.74
C MET A 57 -1.16 6.01 -8.68
N PHE A 58 -1.12 4.69 -8.82
CA PHE A 58 -0.32 3.84 -7.93
C PHE A 58 1.18 4.12 -8.02
N LYS A 59 1.72 4.28 -9.23
CA LYS A 59 3.13 4.70 -9.44
C LYS A 59 3.39 6.08 -8.86
N GLN A 60 2.48 7.04 -9.07
CA GLN A 60 2.63 8.39 -8.52
C GLN A 60 2.66 8.38 -6.99
N ALA A 61 1.78 7.61 -6.35
CA ALA A 61 1.82 7.42 -4.91
C ALA A 61 3.14 6.78 -4.45
N GLY A 62 3.61 5.74 -5.14
CA GLY A 62 4.91 5.13 -4.90
C GLY A 62 6.06 6.14 -4.96
N GLN A 63 6.10 6.98 -5.99
CA GLN A 63 7.11 8.05 -6.13
C GLN A 63 7.03 9.08 -5.00
N GLN A 64 5.83 9.50 -4.60
CA GLN A 64 5.64 10.47 -3.50
C GLN A 64 6.15 9.92 -2.17
N PHE A 65 5.96 8.63 -1.92
CA PHE A 65 6.37 7.97 -0.67
C PHE A 65 7.78 7.37 -0.74
N GLY A 66 8.39 7.28 -1.92
CA GLY A 66 9.73 6.70 -2.12
C GLY A 66 9.74 5.18 -2.23
N CYS A 67 8.61 4.57 -2.56
CA CYS A 67 8.45 3.12 -2.69
C CYS A 67 8.72 2.66 -4.13
N GLU A 68 9.19 1.42 -4.27
CA GLU A 68 9.19 0.74 -5.57
C GLU A 68 7.78 0.19 -5.86
N THR A 69 7.34 0.31 -7.11
CA THR A 69 6.03 -0.20 -7.53
C THR A 69 6.17 -1.18 -8.69
N ALA A 70 5.39 -2.25 -8.68
CA ALA A 70 5.27 -3.14 -9.83
C ALA A 70 3.80 -3.41 -10.20
N TYR A 71 3.56 -3.69 -11.48
CA TYR A 71 2.27 -4.12 -12.01
C TYR A 71 2.34 -5.58 -12.43
N THR A 72 1.39 -6.37 -11.96
CA THR A 72 1.26 -7.79 -12.24
C THR A 72 -0.20 -8.14 -12.47
N GLY A 73 -0.46 -9.33 -12.97
CA GLY A 73 -1.81 -9.80 -13.22
C GLY A 73 -1.85 -10.76 -14.39
N THR A 74 -3.03 -11.31 -14.63
CA THR A 74 -3.29 -12.21 -15.76
C THR A 74 -3.92 -11.43 -16.92
N PRO A 75 -3.50 -11.61 -18.18
CA PRO A 75 -4.20 -11.03 -19.32
C PRO A 75 -5.53 -11.75 -19.59
N GLU A 76 -5.68 -13.01 -19.16
CA GLU A 76 -6.90 -13.79 -19.34
C GLU A 76 -7.86 -13.67 -18.15
N TYR A 77 -9.16 -13.84 -18.42
CA TYR A 77 -10.19 -14.00 -17.40
C TYR A 77 -10.15 -15.42 -16.80
N ASP A 78 -9.12 -15.67 -15.99
CA ASP A 78 -8.86 -16.95 -15.32
C ASP A 78 -8.32 -16.69 -13.90
N VAL A 79 -9.10 -17.10 -12.90
CA VAL A 79 -8.78 -16.90 -11.48
C VAL A 79 -7.52 -17.64 -11.05
N ASN A 80 -7.26 -18.84 -11.58
CA ASN A 80 -6.08 -19.63 -11.22
C ASN A 80 -4.81 -18.99 -11.78
N LYS A 81 -4.88 -18.45 -13.01
CA LYS A 81 -3.77 -17.66 -13.57
C LYS A 81 -3.52 -16.40 -12.77
N GLN A 82 -4.56 -15.70 -12.33
CA GLN A 82 -4.38 -14.54 -11.46
C GLN A 82 -3.68 -14.92 -10.16
N ILE A 83 -4.14 -15.97 -9.47
CA ILE A 83 -3.53 -16.48 -8.23
C ILE A 83 -2.06 -16.86 -8.46
N ALA A 84 -1.74 -17.50 -9.59
CA ALA A 84 -0.34 -17.82 -9.93
C ALA A 84 0.53 -16.55 -10.03
N THR A 85 0.04 -15.48 -10.65
CA THR A 85 0.78 -14.19 -10.70
C THR A 85 0.86 -13.50 -9.35
N PHE A 86 -0.16 -13.64 -8.49
CA PHE A 86 -0.14 -13.16 -7.11
C PHE A 86 0.94 -13.90 -6.30
N ASP A 87 1.02 -15.22 -6.41
CA ASP A 87 2.02 -16.03 -5.72
C ASP A 87 3.45 -15.74 -6.21
N GLN A 88 3.62 -15.48 -7.51
CA GLN A 88 4.90 -15.02 -8.07
C GLN A 88 5.31 -13.64 -7.54
N ALA A 89 4.35 -12.74 -7.33
CA ALA A 89 4.61 -11.46 -6.68
C ALA A 89 4.97 -11.66 -5.20
N LEU A 90 4.21 -12.47 -4.47
CA LEU A 90 4.44 -12.78 -3.06
C LEU A 90 5.81 -13.44 -2.83
N ALA A 91 6.26 -14.31 -3.73
CA ALA A 91 7.57 -14.95 -3.64
C ALA A 91 8.75 -13.95 -3.64
N GLN A 92 8.55 -12.74 -4.16
CA GLN A 92 9.52 -11.64 -4.10
C GLN A 92 9.52 -10.90 -2.75
N LYS A 93 8.65 -11.31 -1.81
CA LYS A 93 8.49 -10.75 -0.47
C LYS A 93 8.29 -9.22 -0.47
N PRO A 94 7.31 -8.69 -1.22
CA PRO A 94 7.00 -7.26 -1.18
C PRO A 94 6.48 -6.87 0.20
N ALA A 95 6.61 -5.58 0.54
CA ALA A 95 6.03 -5.02 1.76
C ALA A 95 4.50 -5.05 1.72
N GLY A 96 3.92 -4.87 0.52
CA GLY A 96 2.49 -5.00 0.33
C GLY A 96 2.05 -5.38 -1.08
N ILE A 97 0.87 -5.98 -1.17
CA ILE A 97 0.18 -6.29 -2.42
C ILE A 97 -1.20 -5.61 -2.40
N LEU A 98 -1.48 -4.81 -3.42
CA LEU A 98 -2.81 -4.30 -3.72
C LEU A 98 -3.41 -5.21 -4.78
N VAL A 99 -4.45 -5.95 -4.42
CA VAL A 99 -5.05 -6.96 -5.30
C VAL A 99 -6.50 -6.62 -5.64
N HIS A 100 -6.85 -6.70 -6.93
CA HIS A 100 -8.24 -6.79 -7.35
C HIS A 100 -8.58 -8.28 -7.55
N PRO A 101 -9.16 -8.97 -6.56
CA PRO A 101 -9.46 -10.39 -6.70
C PRO A 101 -10.56 -10.60 -7.74
N MET A 102 -10.33 -11.45 -8.75
CA MET A 102 -11.39 -11.80 -9.72
C MET A 102 -12.60 -12.45 -9.06
N ASN A 103 -12.37 -13.22 -7.99
CA ASN A 103 -13.42 -13.83 -7.17
C ASN A 103 -13.04 -13.72 -5.70
N SER A 104 -14.04 -13.50 -4.84
CA SER A 104 -13.85 -13.38 -3.39
C SER A 104 -13.19 -14.62 -2.78
N ASP A 105 -13.84 -15.78 -2.90
CA ASP A 105 -13.48 -16.95 -2.08
C ASP A 105 -12.15 -17.60 -2.46
N PRO A 106 -11.80 -17.74 -3.76
CA PRO A 106 -10.49 -18.27 -4.16
C PRO A 106 -9.30 -17.45 -3.65
N PHE A 107 -9.49 -16.16 -3.37
CA PHE A 107 -8.44 -15.29 -2.84
C PHE A 107 -8.31 -15.31 -1.31
N ILE A 108 -9.22 -15.96 -0.57
CA ILE A 108 -9.16 -16.01 0.91
C ILE A 108 -7.82 -16.57 1.38
N GLU A 109 -7.46 -17.77 0.91
CA GLU A 109 -6.27 -18.46 1.37
C GLU A 109 -4.97 -17.81 0.84
N PRO A 110 -4.86 -17.40 -0.44
CA PRO A 110 -3.69 -16.65 -0.93
C PRO A 110 -3.40 -15.37 -0.14
N ILE A 111 -4.45 -14.59 0.17
CA ILE A 111 -4.33 -13.37 0.96
C ILE A 111 -3.89 -13.71 2.39
N ASN A 112 -4.49 -14.73 3.01
CA ASN A 112 -4.13 -15.13 4.37
C ASN A 112 -2.66 -15.56 4.47
N ARG A 113 -2.16 -16.32 3.48
CA ARG A 113 -0.74 -16.69 3.42
C ARG A 113 0.18 -15.48 3.30
N ALA A 114 -0.17 -14.50 2.47
CA ALA A 114 0.63 -13.30 2.31
C ALA A 114 0.77 -12.54 3.64
N ILE A 115 -0.35 -12.37 4.36
CA ILE A 115 -0.38 -11.74 5.68
C ILE A 115 0.46 -12.53 6.69
N GLU A 116 0.37 -13.86 6.71
CA GLU A 116 1.17 -14.72 7.58
C GLU A 116 2.67 -14.66 7.28
N GLN A 117 3.05 -14.34 6.03
CA GLN A 117 4.44 -14.12 5.62
C GLN A 117 4.94 -12.69 5.86
N GLY A 118 4.10 -11.81 6.41
CA GLY A 118 4.44 -10.42 6.72
C GLY A 118 4.23 -9.43 5.56
N THR A 119 3.60 -9.86 4.46
CA THR A 119 3.20 -8.97 3.36
C THR A 119 1.80 -8.44 3.62
N ALA A 120 1.64 -7.12 3.72
CA ALA A 120 0.32 -6.50 3.85
C ALA A 120 -0.50 -6.70 2.56
N VAL A 121 -1.80 -6.95 2.68
CA VAL A 121 -2.67 -7.08 1.50
C VAL A 121 -3.88 -6.18 1.64
N VAL A 122 -4.08 -5.32 0.64
CA VAL A 122 -5.27 -4.48 0.48
C VAL A 122 -6.02 -4.96 -0.76
N THR A 123 -7.34 -5.13 -0.65
CA THR A 123 -8.17 -5.34 -1.83
C THR A 123 -8.65 -4.00 -2.39
N PHE A 124 -8.87 -3.92 -3.68
CA PHE A 124 -9.43 -2.72 -4.30
C PHE A 124 -10.34 -3.03 -5.48
N ALA A 125 -11.37 -2.19 -5.66
CA ALA A 125 -12.45 -2.30 -6.65
C ALA A 125 -13.31 -3.58 -6.58
N ALA A 126 -12.71 -4.75 -6.37
CA ALA A 126 -13.36 -5.99 -5.94
C ALA A 126 -12.79 -6.46 -4.61
N ASP A 127 -13.51 -7.35 -3.91
CA ASP A 127 -13.18 -7.74 -2.55
C ASP A 127 -13.11 -9.25 -2.30
N SER A 128 -12.37 -9.62 -1.25
CA SER A 128 -12.36 -10.93 -0.60
C SER A 128 -12.60 -10.72 0.90
N PRO A 129 -13.86 -10.46 1.32
CA PRO A 129 -14.16 -9.94 2.65
C PRO A 129 -13.85 -10.90 3.80
N ASN A 130 -13.84 -12.20 3.51
CA ASN A 130 -13.56 -13.25 4.50
C ASN A 130 -12.05 -13.56 4.63
N SER A 131 -11.19 -12.83 3.91
CA SER A 131 -9.74 -12.91 4.05
C SER A 131 -9.22 -12.01 5.19
N LYS A 132 -7.95 -12.19 5.53
CA LYS A 132 -7.19 -11.38 6.49
C LYS A 132 -6.64 -10.07 5.88
N ARG A 133 -7.13 -9.64 4.71
CA ARG A 133 -6.75 -8.35 4.11
C ARG A 133 -6.89 -7.21 5.14
N VAL A 134 -6.04 -6.21 5.04
CA VAL A 134 -5.98 -5.10 6.01
C VAL A 134 -7.03 -4.03 5.72
N SER A 135 -7.44 -3.89 4.47
CA SER A 135 -8.44 -2.90 4.04
C SER A 135 -9.03 -3.28 2.68
N TYR A 136 -10.16 -2.64 2.36
CA TYR A 136 -10.82 -2.70 1.06
C TYR A 136 -11.08 -1.26 0.58
N ILE A 137 -10.57 -0.92 -0.59
CA ILE A 137 -10.71 0.41 -1.20
C ILE A 137 -11.62 0.31 -2.41
N THR A 138 -12.78 0.94 -2.37
CA THR A 138 -13.76 0.86 -3.46
C THR A 138 -14.62 2.11 -3.55
N SER A 139 -15.37 2.19 -4.65
CA SER A 139 -16.48 3.12 -4.81
C SER A 139 -17.63 2.82 -3.85
N ASP A 140 -18.43 3.84 -3.57
CA ASP A 140 -19.76 3.62 -2.98
C ASP A 140 -20.71 3.06 -4.04
N ASN A 141 -20.69 1.74 -4.19
CA ASN A 141 -21.51 1.03 -5.18
C ASN A 141 -23.02 1.25 -4.97
N ASN A 142 -23.48 1.58 -3.75
CA ASN A 142 -24.89 1.90 -3.50
C ASN A 142 -25.24 3.28 -4.08
N ALA A 143 -24.37 4.27 -3.87
CA ALA A 143 -24.54 5.60 -4.45
C ALA A 143 -24.46 5.54 -5.99
N GLU A 144 -23.50 4.80 -6.55
CA GLU A 144 -23.38 4.60 -8.00
C GLU A 144 -24.61 3.91 -8.58
N GLY A 145 -25.10 2.84 -7.94
CA GLY A 145 -26.32 2.13 -8.34
C GLY A 145 -27.57 3.01 -8.28
N THR A 146 -27.70 3.84 -7.23
CA THR A 146 -28.80 4.79 -7.08
C THR A 146 -28.76 5.85 -8.18
N TYR A 147 -27.58 6.42 -8.44
CA TYR A 147 -27.40 7.39 -9.52
C TYR A 147 -27.74 6.80 -10.90
N ALA A 148 -27.30 5.57 -11.17
CA ALA A 148 -27.61 4.87 -12.42
C ALA A 148 -29.12 4.62 -12.56
N ALA A 149 -29.78 4.14 -11.50
CA ALA A 149 -31.21 3.92 -11.48
C ALA A 149 -32.01 5.21 -11.70
N ASP A 150 -31.63 6.30 -11.03
CA ASP A 150 -32.26 7.62 -11.20
C ASP A 150 -32.11 8.15 -12.63
N ALA A 151 -30.93 7.98 -13.24
CA ALA A 151 -30.67 8.38 -14.62
C ALA A 151 -31.53 7.60 -15.62
N VAL A 152 -31.64 6.28 -15.44
CA VAL A 152 -32.47 5.41 -16.28
C VAL A 152 -33.96 5.75 -16.08
N ALA A 153 -34.43 5.86 -14.84
CA ALA A 153 -35.82 6.21 -14.53
C ALA A 153 -36.20 7.55 -15.15
N LYS A 154 -35.32 8.56 -15.07
CA LYS A 154 -35.52 9.86 -15.72
C LYS A 154 -35.60 9.75 -17.25
N ALA A 155 -34.73 8.96 -17.86
CA ALA A 155 -34.75 8.74 -19.31
C ALA A 155 -36.02 8.01 -19.80
N MET A 156 -36.71 7.30 -18.89
CA MET A 156 -37.93 6.52 -19.16
C MET A 156 -39.21 7.19 -18.64
N ASP A 157 -39.17 8.47 -18.25
CA ASP A 157 -40.30 9.18 -17.63
C ASP A 157 -40.92 8.42 -16.43
N GLY A 158 -40.08 7.70 -15.70
CA GLY A 158 -40.43 6.90 -14.52
C GLY A 158 -41.19 5.60 -14.79
N LYS A 159 -41.34 5.15 -16.05
CA LYS A 159 -42.12 3.95 -16.39
C LYS A 159 -41.50 3.13 -17.54
N GLY A 160 -41.50 1.81 -17.37
CA GLY A 160 -41.13 0.86 -18.41
C GLY A 160 -40.42 -0.36 -17.83
N GLU A 161 -40.04 -1.28 -18.70
CA GLU A 161 -39.26 -2.46 -18.33
C GLU A 161 -37.77 -2.17 -18.48
N TYR A 162 -36.97 -2.67 -17.55
CA TYR A 162 -35.52 -2.54 -17.56
C TYR A 162 -34.88 -3.89 -17.25
N ALA A 163 -33.61 -4.02 -17.61
CA ALA A 163 -32.78 -5.17 -17.25
C ALA A 163 -31.49 -4.68 -16.59
N VAL A 164 -30.96 -5.48 -15.68
CA VAL A 164 -29.60 -5.32 -15.13
C VAL A 164 -28.76 -6.41 -15.75
N LEU A 165 -27.64 -6.02 -16.34
CA LEU A 165 -26.62 -6.95 -16.82
C LEU A 165 -25.48 -6.93 -15.82
N GLU A 166 -25.12 -8.10 -15.33
CA GLU A 166 -23.95 -8.34 -14.46
C GLU A 166 -22.91 -9.15 -15.23
#